data_AF-A0A1G7ES00-F1
#
_entry.id   AF-A0A1G7ES00-F1
#
_cell.length_a   1.000
_cell.length_b   1.000
_cell.length_c   1.000
_cell.angle_alpha   90.00
_cell.angle_beta   90.00
_cell.angle_gamma   90.00
#
_symmetry.space_group_name_H-M   'P 1'
#
loop_
_entity.id
_entity.type
_entity.pdbx_description
1 polymer ?
#
loop_
_entity_poly.entity_id
_entity_poly.type
_entity_poly.pdbx_seq_one_letter_code
_entity_poly.pdbx_strand_id
1 'polypeptide(L)'
;MFILNLDFFILIQIVSKFTTFQKKITLKKQITVEYEVFPSLERLAQEDMSLMEQAVLARANAYAPYSSFHVGAAVLLENGKVVVGNNQENASYPSGLCAERVAIFQAGAIYPGVKIKAVAITATSKNYAVKEPAAPCGNCRQAMIEYEQKQKEPISILLMGEIGEVIKISSLSDILPLAFNSSFL
;
A
#
# COMPACT_ATOMS: atom_id res chain seq x y z
N MET A 1 68.25 28.92 -27.36
CA MET A 1 67.37 27.75 -27.52
C MET A 1 66.78 27.39 -26.16
N PHE A 2 65.81 28.18 -25.69
CA PHE A 2 65.03 27.92 -24.48
C PHE A 2 63.56 28.00 -24.91
N ILE A 3 63.10 26.88 -25.47
CA ILE A 3 61.70 26.59 -25.77
C ILE A 3 61.19 25.80 -24.56
N LEU A 4 59.89 25.94 -24.27
CA LEU A 4 59.08 25.15 -23.33
C LEU A 4 59.19 25.62 -21.87
N ASN A 5 58.12 26.24 -21.33
CA ASN A 5 57.59 25.97 -19.98
C ASN A 5 56.48 26.91 -19.47
N LEU A 6 55.98 27.89 -20.23
CA LEU A 6 54.93 28.79 -19.70
C LEU A 6 53.48 28.36 -19.98
N ASP A 7 53.23 27.45 -20.93
CA ASP A 7 51.84 27.08 -21.30
C ASP A 7 51.31 25.84 -20.57
N PHE A 8 52.17 25.01 -19.97
CA PHE A 8 51.71 23.77 -19.31
C PHE A 8 51.10 24.04 -17.93
N PHE A 9 51.59 25.04 -17.19
CA PHE A 9 51.07 25.40 -15.87
C PHE A 9 49.68 26.07 -15.93
N ILE A 10 49.43 26.85 -16.98
CA ILE A 10 48.12 27.48 -17.22
C ILE A 10 47.12 26.42 -17.66
N LEU A 11 47.52 25.47 -18.52
CA LEU A 11 46.66 24.36 -18.92
C LEU A 11 46.33 23.42 -17.74
N ILE A 12 47.28 23.14 -16.84
CA ILE A 12 47.02 22.35 -15.62
C ILE A 12 46.08 23.09 -14.66
N GLN A 13 46.21 24.42 -14.48
CA GLN A 13 45.27 25.17 -13.64
C GLN A 13 43.86 25.26 -14.27
N ILE A 14 43.76 25.30 -15.59
CA ILE A 14 42.46 25.28 -16.30
C ILE A 14 41.84 23.88 -16.20
N VAL A 15 42.59 22.81 -16.45
CA VAL A 15 42.11 21.42 -16.32
C VAL A 15 41.77 21.07 -14.86
N SER A 16 42.57 21.54 -13.90
CA SER A 16 42.32 21.37 -12.44
C SER A 16 41.09 22.15 -11.95
N LYS A 17 40.76 23.30 -12.55
CA LYS A 17 39.51 24.02 -12.26
C LYS A 17 38.28 23.34 -12.88
N PHE A 18 38.43 22.63 -14.00
CA PHE A 18 37.35 21.84 -14.61
C PHE A 18 37.02 20.56 -13.84
N THR A 19 37.97 19.99 -13.10
CA THR A 19 37.75 18.78 -12.28
C THR A 19 37.10 19.02 -10.91
N THR A 20 36.88 20.28 -10.51
CA THR A 20 36.40 20.61 -9.16
C THR A 20 35.02 21.26 -9.13
N PHE A 21 34.18 21.02 -10.15
CA PHE A 21 32.82 21.57 -10.21
C PHE A 21 31.77 20.62 -10.80
N GLN A 22 31.86 19.32 -10.52
CA GLN A 22 30.64 18.51 -10.47
C GLN A 22 29.88 18.84 -9.19
N LYS A 23 29.22 20.01 -9.17
CA LYS A 23 28.15 20.29 -8.22
C LYS A 23 27.19 19.11 -8.30
N LYS A 24 26.97 18.42 -7.17
CA LYS A 24 26.02 17.32 -7.04
C LYS A 24 24.62 17.83 -7.42
N ILE A 25 24.21 17.69 -8.67
CA ILE A 25 22.89 18.11 -9.16
C ILE A 25 21.87 17.17 -8.51
N THR A 26 21.26 17.61 -7.42
CA THR A 26 20.21 16.84 -6.74
C THR A 26 18.87 17.44 -7.14
N LEU A 27 18.05 16.67 -7.86
CA LEU A 27 16.67 17.03 -8.15
C LEU A 27 15.78 16.61 -6.97
N LYS A 28 15.11 17.58 -6.35
CA LYS A 28 14.13 17.30 -5.30
C LYS A 28 12.77 17.09 -5.94
N LYS A 29 12.14 15.96 -5.62
CA LYS A 29 10.74 15.66 -5.98
C LYS A 29 9.95 15.46 -4.69
N GLN A 30 8.69 15.87 -4.70
CA GLN A 30 7.77 15.69 -3.59
C GLN A 30 6.55 14.90 -4.08
N ILE A 31 6.08 13.99 -3.22
CA ILE A 31 4.82 13.26 -3.39
C ILE A 31 3.95 13.66 -2.22
N THR A 32 2.74 14.12 -2.51
CA THR A 32 1.74 14.49 -1.51
C THR A 32 0.59 13.50 -1.60
N VAL A 33 0.11 13.06 -0.44
CA VAL A 33 -1.01 12.12 -0.32
C VAL A 33 -2.12 12.82 0.45
N GLU A 34 -3.32 12.78 -0.09
CA GLU A 34 -4.55 13.26 0.56
C GLU A 34 -5.45 12.08 0.85
N TYR A 35 -6.12 12.11 2.01
CA TYR A 35 -7.07 11.08 2.42
C TYR A 35 -8.20 11.70 3.24
N GLU A 36 -9.34 11.02 3.24
CA GLU A 36 -10.53 11.44 3.97
C GLU A 36 -10.61 10.70 5.30
N VAL A 37 -11.04 11.41 6.35
CA VAL A 37 -11.26 10.85 7.68
C VAL A 37 -12.73 11.02 8.06
N PHE A 38 -13.38 9.90 8.36
CA PHE A 38 -14.78 9.86 8.76
C PHE A 38 -14.87 9.51 10.24
N PRO A 39 -15.63 10.25 11.07
CA PRO A 39 -15.68 10.02 12.50
C PRO A 39 -16.41 8.72 12.88
N SER A 40 -17.21 8.14 11.96
CA SER A 40 -17.94 6.90 12.17
C SER A 40 -18.38 6.26 10.84
N LEU A 41 -18.81 4.99 10.87
CA LEU A 41 -19.27 4.22 9.71
C LEU A 41 -20.47 4.86 9.00
N GLU A 42 -21.38 5.47 9.76
CA GLU A 42 -22.64 6.03 9.24
C GLU A 42 -22.42 7.29 8.40
N ARG A 43 -21.18 7.83 8.39
CA ARG A 43 -20.79 8.97 7.56
C ARG A 43 -20.27 8.56 6.18
N LEU A 44 -20.02 7.27 5.96
CA LEU A 44 -19.58 6.75 4.67
C LEU A 44 -20.73 6.73 3.66
N ALA A 45 -20.39 6.68 2.38
CA ALA A 45 -21.36 6.32 1.35
C ALA A 45 -21.90 4.91 1.60
N GLN A 46 -23.14 4.63 1.18
CA GLN A 46 -23.80 3.35 1.45
C GLN A 46 -23.01 2.13 0.95
N GLU A 47 -22.35 2.24 -0.21
CA GLU A 47 -21.50 1.18 -0.78
C GLU A 47 -20.26 0.91 0.09
N ASP A 48 -19.60 1.98 0.54
CA ASP A 48 -18.41 1.93 1.41
C ASP A 48 -18.75 1.36 2.79
N MET A 49 -19.87 1.80 3.37
CA MET A 49 -20.37 1.30 4.65
C MET A 49 -20.65 -0.21 4.56
N SER A 50 -21.36 -0.64 3.52
CA SER A 50 -21.66 -2.07 3.30
C SER A 50 -20.38 -2.89 3.10
N LEU A 51 -19.39 -2.38 2.36
CA LEU A 51 -18.11 -3.05 2.18
C LEU A 51 -17.35 -3.21 3.51
N MET A 52 -17.35 -2.18 4.35
CA MET A 52 -16.71 -2.23 5.66
C MET A 52 -17.41 -3.21 6.60
N GLU A 53 -18.75 -3.28 6.59
CA GLU A 53 -19.52 -4.29 7.32
C GLU A 53 -19.13 -5.72 6.91
N GLN A 54 -18.94 -5.98 5.61
CA GLN A 54 -18.46 -7.29 5.13
C GLN A 54 -17.06 -7.61 5.68
N ALA A 55 -16.16 -6.63 5.76
CA ALA A 55 -14.84 -6.81 6.36
C ALA A 55 -14.93 -7.10 7.87
N VAL A 56 -15.84 -6.43 8.60
CA VAL A 56 -16.12 -6.71 10.03
C VAL A 56 -16.64 -8.14 10.23
N LEU A 57 -17.55 -8.62 9.38
CA LEU A 57 -18.04 -9.99 9.42
C LEU A 57 -16.93 -11.02 9.11
N ALA A 58 -16.08 -10.72 8.13
CA ALA A 58 -14.96 -11.59 7.78
C ALA A 58 -13.96 -11.75 8.93
N ARG A 59 -13.65 -10.64 9.62
CA ARG A 59 -12.75 -10.57 10.79
C ARG A 59 -13.13 -11.54 11.90
N ALA A 60 -14.43 -11.78 12.12
CA ALA A 60 -14.91 -12.69 13.16
C ALA A 60 -14.45 -14.16 12.94
N ASN A 61 -14.12 -14.52 11.71
CA ASN A 61 -13.69 -15.86 11.32
C ASN A 61 -12.16 -16.00 11.16
N ALA A 62 -11.38 -15.02 11.61
CA ALA A 62 -9.93 -15.06 11.55
C ALA A 62 -9.35 -16.26 12.32
N TYR A 63 -8.39 -16.96 11.73
CA TYR A 63 -7.57 -17.93 12.43
C TYR A 63 -6.29 -17.26 12.90
N ALA A 64 -6.30 -16.78 14.15
CA ALA A 64 -5.17 -16.08 14.74
C ALA A 64 -4.89 -16.50 16.19
N PRO A 65 -4.63 -17.79 16.46
CA PRO A 65 -4.42 -18.27 17.83
C PRO A 65 -3.11 -17.78 18.45
N TYR A 66 -2.14 -17.34 17.65
CA TYR A 66 -0.81 -16.97 18.15
C TYR A 66 -0.77 -15.48 18.52
N SER A 67 -1.30 -14.59 17.66
CA SER A 67 -1.33 -13.15 17.96
C SER A 67 -2.57 -12.71 18.74
N SER A 68 -3.67 -13.45 18.65
CA SER A 68 -5.00 -12.99 19.08
C SER A 68 -5.44 -11.66 18.44
N PHE A 69 -4.84 -11.32 17.30
CA PHE A 69 -5.14 -10.12 16.51
C PHE A 69 -5.88 -10.54 15.25
N HIS A 70 -7.16 -10.16 15.17
CA HIS A 70 -8.06 -10.57 14.10
C HIS A 70 -8.21 -9.44 13.10
N VAL A 71 -7.98 -9.72 11.82
CA VAL A 71 -8.11 -8.79 10.71
C VAL A 71 -9.09 -9.36 9.70
N GLY A 72 -9.99 -8.52 9.22
CA GLY A 72 -10.89 -8.84 8.10
C GLY A 72 -10.66 -7.86 6.96
N ALA A 73 -10.82 -8.36 5.74
CA ALA A 73 -10.76 -7.57 4.52
C ALA A 73 -11.93 -7.93 3.60
N ALA A 74 -12.43 -6.95 2.86
CA ALA A 74 -13.45 -7.14 1.83
C ALA A 74 -13.05 -6.38 0.56
N VAL A 75 -13.18 -7.04 -0.59
CA VAL A 75 -12.79 -6.54 -1.90
C VAL A 75 -14.04 -6.40 -2.75
N LEU A 76 -14.38 -5.17 -3.14
CA LEU A 76 -15.48 -4.88 -4.05
C LEU A 76 -15.00 -4.95 -5.49
N LEU A 77 -15.69 -5.73 -6.31
CA LEU A 77 -15.41 -5.91 -7.72
C LEU A 77 -16.33 -5.06 -8.60
N GLU A 78 -15.88 -4.77 -9.83
CA GLU A 78 -16.64 -4.00 -10.82
C GLU A 78 -18.00 -4.63 -11.17
N ASN A 79 -18.10 -5.96 -11.10
CA ASN A 79 -19.35 -6.70 -11.30
C ASN A 79 -20.30 -6.69 -10.07
N GLY A 80 -19.99 -5.91 -9.03
CA GLY A 80 -20.77 -5.78 -7.81
C GLY A 80 -20.62 -6.95 -6.82
N LYS A 81 -19.73 -7.92 -7.09
CA LYS A 81 -19.42 -9.00 -6.12
C LYS A 81 -18.44 -8.50 -5.07
N VAL A 82 -18.62 -8.99 -3.85
CA VAL A 82 -17.68 -8.77 -2.74
C VAL A 82 -16.98 -10.08 -2.42
N VAL A 83 -15.65 -10.03 -2.33
CA VAL A 83 -14.83 -11.16 -1.89
C VAL A 83 -14.20 -10.81 -0.56
N VAL A 84 -14.35 -11.69 0.43
CA VAL A 84 -13.86 -11.46 1.78
C VAL A 84 -12.65 -12.32 2.10
N GLY A 85 -11.84 -11.85 3.04
CA GLY A 85 -10.72 -12.59 3.60
C GLY A 85 -10.51 -12.20 5.05
N ASN A 86 -9.81 -13.04 5.79
CA ASN A 86 -9.35 -12.76 7.15
C ASN A 86 -7.95 -13.33 7.34
N ASN A 87 -7.23 -12.88 8.37
CA ASN A 87 -5.87 -13.38 8.57
C ASN A 87 -5.89 -14.86 9.00
N GLN A 88 -4.96 -15.61 8.42
CA GLN A 88 -4.76 -17.04 8.62
C GLN A 88 -3.32 -17.24 9.08
N GLU A 89 -3.14 -17.42 10.38
CA GLU A 89 -1.84 -17.67 10.97
C GLU A 89 -1.39 -19.12 10.80
N ASN A 90 -0.11 -19.37 11.00
CA ASN A 90 0.48 -20.69 10.94
C ASN A 90 1.56 -20.82 12.02
N ALA A 91 1.78 -22.03 12.53
CA ALA A 91 2.84 -22.30 13.51
C ALA A 91 4.24 -21.92 13.00
N SER A 92 4.47 -22.03 11.69
CA SER A 92 5.72 -21.62 11.03
C SER A 92 5.55 -20.26 10.38
N TYR A 93 6.27 -19.26 10.88
CA TYR A 93 6.28 -17.92 10.28
C TYR A 93 7.37 -17.90 9.20
N PRO A 94 7.12 -17.35 8.00
CA PRO A 94 5.98 -16.52 7.58
C PRO A 94 4.92 -17.25 6.74
N SER A 95 4.60 -18.53 7.03
CA SER A 95 3.68 -19.32 6.20
C SER A 95 2.21 -18.89 6.27
N GLY A 96 1.86 -18.00 7.20
CA GLY A 96 0.52 -17.39 7.27
C GLY A 96 0.28 -16.29 6.24
N LEU A 97 -0.99 -15.91 6.07
CA LEU A 97 -1.43 -14.81 5.20
C LEU A 97 -2.26 -13.80 5.95
N CYS A 98 -2.06 -12.53 5.60
CA CYS A 98 -2.87 -11.41 6.08
C CYS A 98 -4.23 -11.41 5.36
N ALA A 99 -5.24 -10.79 5.97
CA ALA A 99 -6.60 -10.74 5.45
C ALA A 99 -6.68 -10.19 4.02
N GLU A 100 -5.92 -9.14 3.74
CA GLU A 100 -5.85 -8.45 2.45
C GLU A 100 -5.37 -9.39 1.35
N ARG A 101 -4.31 -10.15 1.63
CA ARG A 101 -3.74 -11.13 0.67
C ARG A 101 -4.68 -12.29 0.44
N VAL A 102 -5.36 -12.77 1.50
CA VAL A 102 -6.41 -13.80 1.35
C VAL A 102 -7.51 -13.29 0.43
N ALA A 103 -8.07 -12.10 0.72
CA ALA A 103 -9.20 -11.56 -0.04
C ALA A 103 -8.84 -11.26 -1.50
N ILE A 104 -7.69 -10.63 -1.76
CA ILE A 104 -7.34 -10.19 -3.12
C ILE A 104 -6.90 -11.35 -4.03
N PHE A 105 -6.17 -12.33 -3.49
CA PHE A 105 -5.81 -13.52 -4.23
C PHE A 105 -7.03 -14.38 -4.51
N GLN A 106 -7.94 -14.50 -3.53
CA GLN A 106 -9.22 -15.15 -3.76
C GLN A 106 -9.98 -14.42 -4.87
N ALA A 107 -10.11 -13.10 -4.82
CA ALA A 107 -10.81 -12.32 -5.84
C ALA A 107 -10.24 -12.57 -7.25
N GLY A 108 -8.91 -12.52 -7.39
CA GLY A 108 -8.25 -12.82 -8.67
C GLY A 108 -8.45 -14.27 -9.14
N ALA A 109 -8.60 -15.22 -8.22
CA ALA A 109 -8.79 -16.63 -8.54
C ALA A 109 -10.25 -16.97 -8.94
N ILE A 110 -11.23 -16.47 -8.19
CA ILE A 110 -12.66 -16.80 -8.43
C ILE A 110 -13.35 -15.86 -9.41
N TYR A 111 -12.81 -14.65 -9.62
CA TYR A 111 -13.31 -13.67 -10.61
C TYR A 111 -12.17 -13.19 -11.52
N PRO A 112 -11.56 -14.07 -12.33
CA PRO A 112 -10.43 -13.70 -13.17
C PRO A 112 -10.83 -12.61 -14.17
N GLY A 113 -9.99 -11.57 -14.25
CA GLY A 113 -10.17 -10.46 -15.19
C GLY A 113 -11.19 -9.39 -14.76
N VAL A 114 -11.91 -9.60 -13.66
CA VAL A 114 -12.81 -8.56 -13.10
C VAL A 114 -11.98 -7.56 -12.31
N LYS A 115 -12.18 -6.27 -12.59
CA LYS A 115 -11.48 -5.19 -11.88
C LYS A 115 -11.93 -5.06 -10.44
N ILE A 116 -11.04 -4.54 -9.61
CA ILE A 116 -11.29 -4.22 -8.22
C ILE A 116 -11.61 -2.73 -8.12
N LYS A 117 -12.71 -2.38 -7.45
CA LYS A 117 -13.08 -0.98 -7.18
C LYS A 117 -12.51 -0.48 -5.86
N ALA A 118 -12.64 -1.29 -4.81
CA ALA A 118 -12.34 -0.87 -3.44
C ALA A 118 -11.93 -2.04 -2.56
N VAL A 119 -11.16 -1.76 -1.52
CA VAL A 119 -10.80 -2.71 -0.45
C VAL A 119 -11.09 -2.08 0.90
N ALA A 120 -11.84 -2.76 1.76
CA ALA A 120 -12.02 -2.37 3.16
C ALA A 120 -11.22 -3.30 4.08
N ILE A 121 -10.59 -2.74 5.11
CA ILE A 121 -9.78 -3.46 6.10
C ILE A 121 -10.17 -3.01 7.51
N THR A 122 -10.37 -3.98 8.40
CA THR A 122 -10.61 -3.71 9.82
C THR A 122 -9.90 -4.73 10.71
N ALA A 123 -9.51 -4.32 11.92
CA ALA A 123 -8.89 -5.19 12.90
C ALA A 123 -9.52 -5.08 14.29
N THR A 124 -9.37 -6.13 15.09
CA THR A 124 -9.69 -6.17 16.53
C THR A 124 -8.66 -7.06 17.23
N SER A 125 -8.56 -6.94 18.55
CA SER A 125 -7.68 -7.75 19.38
C SER A 125 -8.49 -8.30 20.54
N LYS A 126 -8.23 -9.56 20.93
CA LYS A 126 -8.83 -10.11 22.15
C LYS A 126 -8.30 -9.45 23.43
N ASN A 127 -7.16 -8.74 23.32
CA ASN A 127 -6.44 -8.19 24.47
C ASN A 127 -6.75 -6.71 24.72
N TYR A 128 -7.20 -5.96 23.71
CA TYR A 128 -7.46 -4.53 23.80
C TYR A 128 -8.35 -4.05 22.65
N ALA A 129 -9.10 -2.97 22.87
CA ALA A 129 -9.88 -2.33 21.81
C ALA A 129 -8.95 -1.63 20.81
N VAL A 130 -9.10 -1.95 19.52
CA VAL A 130 -8.35 -1.29 18.43
C VAL A 130 -9.12 -0.02 18.03
N LYS A 131 -8.59 1.16 18.35
CA LYS A 131 -9.25 2.44 18.01
C LYS A 131 -8.72 3.08 16.73
N GLU A 132 -7.44 2.84 16.45
CA GLU A 132 -6.75 3.40 15.31
C GLU A 132 -6.95 2.49 14.08
N PRO A 133 -7.17 3.05 12.88
CA PRO A 133 -7.23 2.30 11.64
C PRO A 133 -6.01 1.40 11.43
N ALA A 134 -6.25 0.11 11.19
CA ALA A 134 -5.18 -0.85 10.96
C ALA A 134 -4.62 -0.70 9.53
N ALA A 135 -3.44 -0.09 9.41
CA ALA A 135 -2.78 0.06 8.11
C ALA A 135 -2.25 -1.29 7.58
N PRO A 136 -2.37 -1.57 6.26
CA PRO A 136 -1.86 -2.80 5.67
C PRO A 136 -0.34 -2.88 5.75
N CYS A 137 0.19 -4.09 5.97
CA CYS A 137 1.64 -4.31 6.01
C CYS A 137 2.27 -4.18 4.61
N GLY A 138 3.61 -4.03 4.55
CA GLY A 138 4.33 -3.81 3.28
C GLY A 138 4.05 -4.88 2.21
N ASN A 139 3.97 -6.16 2.61
CA ASN A 139 3.65 -7.25 1.69
C ASN A 139 2.22 -7.16 1.15
N CYS A 140 1.26 -6.70 1.96
CA CYS A 140 -0.11 -6.49 1.50
C CYS A 140 -0.18 -5.31 0.54
N ARG A 141 0.50 -4.20 0.84
CA ARG A 141 0.58 -3.06 -0.07
C ARG A 141 1.13 -3.46 -1.44
N GLN A 142 2.23 -4.22 -1.45
CA GLN A 142 2.83 -4.72 -2.69
C GLN A 142 1.96 -5.74 -3.43
N ALA A 143 1.23 -6.61 -2.70
CA ALA A 143 0.31 -7.55 -3.33
C ALA A 143 -0.91 -6.85 -3.93
N MET A 144 -1.44 -5.83 -3.26
CA MET A 144 -2.62 -5.10 -3.72
C MET A 144 -2.30 -4.16 -4.89
N ILE A 145 -1.14 -3.47 -4.86
CA ILE A 145 -0.78 -2.52 -5.92
C ILE A 145 -0.62 -3.18 -7.29
N GLU A 146 -0.24 -4.46 -7.34
CA GLU A 146 -0.17 -5.25 -8.58
C GLU A 146 -1.50 -5.20 -9.35
N TYR A 147 -2.63 -5.27 -8.63
CA TYR A 147 -3.95 -5.26 -9.24
C TYR A 147 -4.32 -3.88 -9.77
N GLU A 148 -4.01 -2.81 -9.02
CA GLU A 148 -4.20 -1.42 -9.46
C GLU A 148 -3.38 -1.13 -10.73
N GLN A 149 -2.11 -1.53 -10.73
CA GLN A 149 -1.20 -1.35 -11.87
C GLN A 149 -1.65 -2.14 -13.10
N LYS A 150 -2.06 -3.40 -12.91
CA LYS A 150 -2.56 -4.26 -13.99
C LYS A 150 -3.82 -3.70 -14.62
N GLN A 151 -4.76 -3.20 -13.81
CA GLN A 151 -6.03 -2.67 -14.30
C GLN A 151 -5.94 -1.21 -14.78
N LYS A 152 -4.85 -0.50 -14.46
CA LYS A 152 -4.60 0.92 -14.79
C LYS A 152 -5.68 1.88 -14.30
N GLU A 153 -6.36 1.51 -13.22
CA GLU A 153 -7.43 2.26 -12.59
C GLU A 153 -7.26 2.17 -11.07
N PRO A 154 -7.46 3.28 -10.34
CA PRO A 154 -7.22 3.33 -8.91
C PRO A 154 -8.15 2.37 -8.15
N ILE A 155 -7.63 1.77 -7.09
CA ILE A 155 -8.38 0.97 -6.13
C ILE A 155 -8.45 1.80 -4.85
N SER A 156 -9.66 2.19 -4.43
CA SER A 156 -9.81 2.88 -3.15
C SER A 156 -9.60 1.92 -1.98
N ILE A 157 -9.12 2.45 -0.86
CA ILE A 157 -8.90 1.67 0.35
C ILE A 157 -9.53 2.34 1.56
N LEU A 158 -10.28 1.56 2.34
CA LEU A 158 -10.89 1.98 3.60
C LEU A 158 -10.22 1.23 4.75
N LEU A 159 -9.83 1.97 5.79
CA LEU A 159 -9.15 1.44 6.96
C LEU A 159 -9.95 1.82 8.20
N MET A 160 -10.19 0.84 9.08
CA MET A 160 -10.88 1.06 10.35
C MET A 160 -10.24 0.22 11.46
N GLY A 161 -10.30 0.72 12.69
CA GLY A 161 -10.05 -0.11 13.87
C GLY A 161 -11.20 -1.07 14.15
N GLU A 162 -11.33 -1.49 15.40
CA GLU A 162 -12.53 -2.14 15.93
C GLU A 162 -13.66 -1.14 16.11
N ILE A 163 -13.28 0.05 16.55
CA ILE A 163 -14.11 1.24 16.76
C ILE A 163 -13.33 2.46 16.32
N GLY A 164 -13.99 3.61 16.22
CA GLY A 164 -13.35 4.89 15.94
C GLY A 164 -13.54 5.35 14.51
N GLU A 165 -12.57 6.11 14.02
CA GLU A 165 -12.62 6.72 12.69
C GLU A 165 -12.37 5.71 11.57
N VAL A 166 -12.82 6.08 10.37
CA VAL A 166 -12.53 5.38 9.13
C VAL A 166 -11.70 6.29 8.24
N ILE A 167 -10.56 5.80 7.79
CA ILE A 167 -9.74 6.49 6.80
C ILE A 167 -10.09 5.93 5.42
N LYS A 168 -10.34 6.81 4.45
CA LYS A 168 -10.50 6.46 3.04
C LYS A 168 -9.42 7.11 2.21
N ILE A 169 -8.76 6.31 1.38
CA ILE A 169 -7.71 6.75 0.48
C ILE A 169 -8.14 6.36 -0.94
N SER A 170 -7.97 7.28 -1.88
CA SER A 170 -8.51 7.13 -3.23
C SER A 170 -7.76 6.10 -4.08
N SER A 171 -6.51 5.80 -3.77
CA SER A 171 -5.66 4.86 -4.52
C SER A 171 -4.69 4.09 -3.63
N LEU A 172 -4.38 2.85 -4.01
CA LEU A 172 -3.32 2.06 -3.39
C LEU A 172 -1.92 2.64 -3.67
N SER A 173 -1.73 3.35 -4.77
CA SER A 173 -0.47 4.04 -5.07
C SER A 173 -0.09 5.07 -3.99
N ASP A 174 -1.09 5.64 -3.31
CA ASP A 174 -0.88 6.65 -2.27
C ASP A 174 -0.33 6.05 -0.96
N ILE A 175 -0.60 4.76 -0.69
CA ILE A 175 -0.05 4.07 0.49
C ILE A 175 1.28 3.38 0.20
N LEU A 176 1.72 3.33 -1.06
CA LEU A 176 3.00 2.77 -1.47
C LEU A 176 3.64 3.64 -2.57
N PRO A 177 4.07 4.87 -2.25
CA PRO A 177 4.72 5.73 -3.21
C PRO A 177 6.02 5.08 -3.72
N LEU A 178 6.30 5.25 -5.01
CA LEU A 178 7.46 4.64 -5.68
C LEU A 178 7.45 3.10 -5.61
N ALA A 179 6.25 2.50 -5.68
CA ALA A 179 6.07 1.05 -5.67
C ALA A 179 6.93 0.33 -6.71
N PHE A 180 7.48 -0.83 -6.30
CA PHE A 180 8.10 -1.77 -7.22
C PHE A 180 7.04 -2.33 -8.18
N ASN A 181 7.42 -2.54 -9.44
CA ASN A 181 6.55 -3.06 -10.48
C ASN A 181 7.37 -3.81 -11.56
N SER A 182 6.69 -4.37 -12.55
CA SER A 182 7.33 -5.18 -13.59
C SER A 182 8.34 -4.43 -14.47
N SER A 183 8.37 -3.10 -14.48
CA SER A 183 9.37 -2.34 -15.27
C SER A 183 10.81 -2.44 -14.73
N PHE A 184 10.98 -3.02 -13.54
CA PHE A 184 12.28 -3.26 -12.92
C PHE A 184 12.81 -4.70 -13.11
N LEU A 185 12.05 -5.57 -13.78
CA LEU A 185 12.40 -6.97 -14.08
C LEU A 185 12.74 -7.13 -15.56
#